data_AF-A0A6M0A4C6-F1
#
_entry.id   AF-A0A6M0A4C6-F1
#
_cell.length_a   1.000
_cell.length_b   1.000
_cell.length_c   1.000
_cell.angle_alpha   90.00
_cell.angle_beta   90.00
_cell.angle_gamma   90.00
#
_symmetry.space_group_name_H-M   'P 1'
#
loop_
_entity.id
_entity.type
_entity.pdbx_description
1 polymer ?
#
loop_
_entity_poly.entity_id
_entity_poly.type
_entity_poly.pdbx_seq_one_letter_code
_entity_poly.pdbx_strand_id
1 'polypeptide(L)'
;MQYLWNTRRQSVKDAFWQIAEAVKNYHLRHGAAATKYDYMDVMDEINQRLFGLKAWQMKEAVEVPSDAMTRDYVGFKGLTKIEVVQQAAANFINHKDMEPVTYVSSDRLPGVITNGCQRSVQKY
;
A
#
# COMPACT_ATOMS: atom_id res chain seq x y z
N MET A 1 10.80 -19.37 11.90
CA MET A 1 10.94 -17.92 11.60
C MET A 1 10.76 -17.62 10.11
N GLN A 2 11.51 -18.25 9.20
CA GLN A 2 11.38 -18.03 7.73
C GLN A 2 9.95 -18.26 7.18
N TYR A 3 9.26 -19.29 7.65
CA TYR A 3 7.89 -19.61 7.23
C TYR A 3 6.90 -18.48 7.51
N LEU A 4 6.90 -17.94 8.74
CA LEU A 4 6.03 -16.82 9.13
C LEU A 4 6.29 -15.57 8.27
N TRP A 5 7.55 -15.34 7.92
CA TRP A 5 7.94 -14.21 7.08
C TRP A 5 7.44 -14.33 5.64
N ASN A 6 7.58 -15.51 5.04
CA ASN A 6 7.05 -15.80 3.71
C ASN A 6 5.53 -15.68 3.66
N THR A 7 4.82 -16.22 4.66
CA THR A 7 3.37 -16.08 4.79
C THR A 7 2.96 -14.62 4.87
N ARG A 8 3.67 -13.81 5.66
CA ARG A 8 3.36 -12.38 5.79
C ARG A 8 3.58 -11.61 4.49
N ARG A 9 4.68 -11.87 3.78
CA ARG A 9 4.96 -11.27 2.46
C ARG A 9 3.91 -11.67 1.42
N GLN A 10 3.51 -12.93 1.41
CA GLN A 10 2.49 -13.43 0.49
C GLN A 10 1.15 -12.76 0.75
N SER A 11 0.73 -12.67 2.01
CA SER A 11 -0.56 -12.07 2.34
C SER A 11 -0.61 -10.55 2.07
N VAL A 12 0.51 -9.82 2.18
CA VAL A 12 0.58 -8.42 1.68
C VAL A 12 0.52 -8.37 0.15
N LYS A 13 1.15 -9.32 -0.55
CA LYS A 13 1.04 -9.43 -2.01
C LYS A 13 -0.41 -9.68 -2.44
N ASP A 14 -1.15 -10.49 -1.69
CA ASP A 14 -2.56 -10.76 -1.98
C ASP A 14 -3.43 -9.50 -1.78
N ALA A 15 -3.19 -8.74 -0.71
CA ALA A 15 -3.85 -7.45 -0.49
C ALA A 15 -3.53 -6.41 -1.58
N PHE A 16 -2.29 -6.40 -2.09
CA PHE A 16 -1.92 -5.60 -3.26
C PHE A 16 -2.75 -5.97 -4.50
N TRP A 17 -2.94 -7.27 -4.78
CA TRP A 17 -3.77 -7.70 -5.91
C TRP A 17 -5.23 -7.31 -5.75
N GLN A 18 -5.77 -7.36 -4.52
CA GLN A 18 -7.14 -6.92 -4.24
C GLN A 18 -7.34 -5.42 -4.53
N ILE A 19 -6.38 -4.56 -4.18
CA ILE A 19 -6.43 -3.15 -4.59
C ILE A 19 -6.38 -3.02 -6.11
N ALA A 20 -5.42 -3.68 -6.77
CA ALA A 20 -5.25 -3.56 -8.20
C ALA A 20 -6.53 -3.96 -8.96
N GLU A 21 -7.19 -5.01 -8.48
CA GLU A 21 -8.50 -5.44 -8.97
C GLU A 21 -9.60 -4.42 -8.66
N ALA A 22 -9.66 -3.87 -7.45
CA ALA A 22 -10.65 -2.85 -7.09
C ALA A 22 -10.53 -1.58 -7.95
N VAL A 23 -9.30 -1.09 -8.18
CA VAL A 23 -9.00 0.04 -9.08
C VAL A 23 -9.45 -0.29 -10.49
N LYS A 24 -9.06 -1.46 -11.02
CA LYS A 24 -9.50 -1.91 -12.34
C LYS A 24 -11.03 -1.92 -12.46
N ASN A 25 -11.72 -2.49 -11.47
CA ASN A 25 -13.17 -2.57 -11.45
C ASN A 25 -13.82 -1.18 -11.37
N TYR A 26 -13.24 -0.25 -10.63
CA TYR A 26 -13.68 1.15 -10.61
C TYR A 26 -13.61 1.76 -12.01
N HIS A 27 -12.46 1.72 -12.68
CA HIS A 27 -12.34 2.29 -14.03
C HIS A 27 -13.30 1.64 -15.03
N LEU A 28 -13.46 0.31 -14.97
CA LEU A 28 -14.43 -0.41 -15.81
C LEU A 28 -15.87 0.09 -15.62
N ARG A 29 -16.30 0.36 -14.38
CA ARG A 29 -17.63 0.93 -14.10
C ARG A 29 -17.79 2.36 -14.61
N HIS A 30 -16.70 3.11 -14.69
CA HIS A 30 -16.66 4.51 -15.15
C HIS A 30 -16.32 4.64 -16.65
N GLY A 31 -16.32 3.54 -17.40
CA GLY A 31 -16.08 3.56 -18.86
C GLY A 31 -14.63 3.88 -19.25
N ALA A 32 -13.69 3.80 -18.31
CA ALA A 32 -12.27 4.02 -18.53
C ALA A 32 -11.49 2.70 -18.43
N ALA A 33 -10.35 2.63 -19.10
CA ALA A 33 -9.36 1.58 -18.83
C ALA A 33 -8.43 2.07 -17.72
N ALA A 34 -8.27 1.28 -16.66
CA ALA A 34 -7.23 1.54 -15.66
C ALA A 34 -5.86 1.51 -16.36
N THR A 35 -5.05 2.53 -16.12
CA THR A 35 -3.66 2.55 -16.55
C THR A 35 -2.81 1.70 -15.61
N LYS A 36 -1.61 1.34 -16.08
CA LYS A 36 -0.60 0.70 -15.22
C LYS A 36 -0.22 1.58 -14.02
N TYR A 37 -0.41 2.89 -14.09
CA TYR A 37 0.06 3.80 -13.05
C TYR A 37 -0.98 4.05 -11.96
N ASP A 38 -2.27 3.83 -12.23
CA ASP A 38 -3.34 4.13 -11.28
C ASP A 38 -3.21 3.33 -9.98
N TYR A 39 -2.81 2.05 -10.07
CA TYR A 39 -2.54 1.25 -8.87
C TYR A 39 -1.24 1.65 -8.16
N MET A 40 -0.26 2.20 -8.89
CA MET A 40 1.00 2.66 -8.31
C MET A 40 0.76 3.95 -7.50
N ASP A 41 -0.08 4.85 -7.99
CA ASP A 41 -0.44 6.09 -7.30
C ASP A 41 -1.18 5.82 -5.99
N VAL A 42 -2.14 4.89 -6.01
CA VAL A 42 -2.83 4.42 -4.79
C VAL A 42 -1.84 3.84 -3.77
N MET A 43 -0.86 3.06 -4.23
CA MET A 43 0.15 2.45 -3.38
C MET A 43 1.13 3.46 -2.80
N ASP A 44 1.55 4.44 -3.59
CA ASP A 44 2.41 5.53 -3.14
C ASP A 44 1.68 6.38 -2.09
N GLU A 45 0.39 6.64 -2.26
CA GLU A 45 -0.40 7.35 -1.25
C GLU A 45 -0.52 6.57 0.06
N ILE A 46 -0.75 5.25 0.00
CA ILE A 46 -0.75 4.38 1.20
C ILE A 46 0.62 4.47 1.91
N ASN A 47 1.72 4.35 1.17
CA ASN A 47 3.06 4.41 1.75
C ASN A 47 3.35 5.80 2.34
N GLN A 48 2.97 6.86 1.63
CA GLN A 48 3.13 8.23 2.09
C GLN A 48 2.39 8.48 3.39
N ARG A 49 1.15 7.98 3.53
CA ARG A 49 0.38 8.12 4.78
C ARG A 49 0.91 7.27 5.93
N LEU A 50 1.40 6.06 5.65
CA LEU A 50 1.88 5.13 6.69
C LEU A 50 3.30 5.43 7.18
N PHE A 51 4.18 5.87 6.26
CA PHE A 51 5.61 5.98 6.49
C PHE A 51 6.18 7.37 6.17
N GLY A 52 5.37 8.29 5.63
CA GLY A 52 5.84 9.61 5.20
C GLY A 52 6.67 9.60 3.92
N LEU A 53 6.73 8.45 3.22
CA LEU A 53 7.59 8.22 2.06
C LEU A 53 6.85 7.45 0.98
N LYS A 54 7.06 7.83 -0.29
CA LYS A 54 6.68 7.04 -1.47
C LYS A 54 7.56 5.81 -1.62
N ALA A 55 7.13 4.84 -2.42
CA ALA A 55 7.85 3.57 -2.59
C ALA A 55 9.30 3.76 -3.05
N TRP A 56 9.57 4.71 -3.96
CA TRP A 56 10.92 4.99 -4.44
C TRP A 56 11.82 5.61 -3.36
N GLN A 57 11.27 6.50 -2.52
CA GLN A 57 12.00 7.13 -1.42
C GLN A 57 12.34 6.12 -0.32
N MET A 58 11.44 5.16 -0.06
CA MET A 58 11.73 4.07 0.87
C MET A 58 12.91 3.23 0.38
N LYS A 59 12.97 2.92 -0.92
CA LYS A 59 14.08 2.15 -1.52
C LYS A 59 15.39 2.91 -1.46
N GLU A 60 15.36 4.20 -1.79
CA GLU A 60 16.52 5.09 -1.68
C GLU A 60 17.04 5.14 -0.24
N ALA A 61 16.15 5.30 0.75
CA ALA A 61 16.53 5.38 2.16
C ALA A 61 17.18 4.12 2.72
N VAL A 62 16.96 2.96 2.09
CA VAL A 62 17.60 1.67 2.47
C VAL A 62 18.64 1.20 1.44
N GLU A 63 19.01 2.06 0.49
CA GLU A 63 20.05 1.80 -0.52
C GLU A 63 19.81 0.54 -1.37
N VAL A 64 18.54 0.25 -1.71
CA VAL A 64 18.20 -0.93 -2.54
C VAL A 64 17.88 -0.55 -3.99
N PRO A 65 18.04 -1.49 -4.94
CA PRO A 65 17.70 -1.27 -6.34
C PRO A 65 16.26 -0.78 -6.55
N SER A 66 16.07 0.07 -7.56
CA SER A 66 14.76 0.67 -7.88
C SER A 66 13.69 -0.35 -8.31
N ASP A 67 14.11 -1.51 -8.81
CA ASP A 67 13.25 -2.64 -9.19
C ASP A 67 12.93 -3.58 -8.02
N ALA A 68 13.57 -3.40 -6.86
CA ALA A 68 13.33 -4.21 -5.69
C ALA A 68 11.91 -3.99 -5.12
N MET A 69 11.32 -5.02 -4.52
CA MET A 69 9.95 -4.94 -3.99
C MET A 69 9.95 -4.35 -2.57
N THR A 70 9.20 -3.27 -2.34
CA THR A 70 9.17 -2.58 -1.03
C THR A 70 8.81 -3.51 0.13
N ARG A 71 7.90 -4.48 -0.07
CA ARG A 71 7.51 -5.48 0.95
C ARG A 71 8.66 -6.34 1.48
N ASP A 72 9.78 -6.41 0.75
CA ASP A 72 10.91 -7.23 1.17
C ASP A 72 11.79 -6.54 2.21
N TYR A 73 11.69 -5.20 2.31
CA TYR A 73 12.51 -4.33 3.16
C TYR A 73 11.72 -3.67 4.30
N VAL A 74 10.41 -3.85 4.34
CA VAL A 74 9.54 -3.37 5.42
C VAL A 74 9.42 -4.45 6.50
N GLY A 75 9.63 -4.08 7.76
CA GLY A 75 9.50 -5.00 8.90
C GLY A 75 8.06 -5.49 9.14
N PHE A 76 7.91 -6.54 9.94
CA PHE A 76 6.62 -7.24 10.14
C PHE A 76 5.46 -6.32 10.51
N LYS A 77 5.66 -5.38 11.45
CA LYS A 77 4.63 -4.40 11.85
C LYS A 77 4.22 -3.49 10.69
N GLY A 78 5.16 -3.09 9.85
CA GLY A 78 4.88 -2.29 8.65
C GLY A 78 4.07 -3.07 7.64
N LEU A 79 4.41 -4.35 7.41
CA LEU A 79 3.63 -5.24 6.54
C LEU A 79 2.18 -5.43 7.02
N THR A 80 1.96 -5.56 8.33
CA THR A 80 0.60 -5.62 8.89
C THR A 80 -0.18 -4.33 8.65
N LYS A 81 0.44 -3.16 8.84
CA LYS A 81 -0.23 -1.88 8.57
C LYS A 81 -0.61 -1.74 7.10
N ILE A 82 0.33 -2.07 6.21
CA ILE A 82 0.11 -2.04 4.76
C ILE A 82 -1.07 -2.93 4.40
N GLU A 83 -1.08 -4.20 4.82
CA GLU A 83 -2.16 -5.13 4.54
C GLU A 83 -3.53 -4.59 4.96
N VAL A 84 -3.67 -4.16 6.22
CA VAL A 84 -4.95 -3.71 6.76
C VAL A 84 -5.49 -2.51 5.98
N VAL A 85 -4.62 -1.54 5.69
CA VAL A 85 -5.00 -0.37 4.90
C VAL A 85 -5.34 -0.77 3.48
N GLN A 86 -4.61 -1.71 2.89
CA GLN A 86 -4.87 -2.15 1.52
C GLN A 86 -6.22 -2.87 1.38
N GLN A 87 -6.52 -3.79 2.29
CA GLN A 87 -7.80 -4.50 2.32
C GLN A 87 -8.96 -3.53 2.56
N ALA A 88 -8.79 -2.57 3.48
CA ALA A 88 -9.79 -1.53 3.70
C ALA A 88 -10.03 -0.73 2.41
N ALA A 89 -8.97 -0.20 1.80
CA ALA A 89 -9.06 0.57 0.55
C ALA A 89 -9.77 -0.21 -0.56
N ALA A 90 -9.38 -1.47 -0.79
CA ALA A 90 -10.00 -2.32 -1.81
C ALA A 90 -11.51 -2.51 -1.56
N ASN A 91 -11.91 -2.79 -0.32
CA ASN A 91 -13.31 -2.93 0.05
C ASN A 91 -14.08 -1.63 -0.21
N PHE A 92 -13.53 -0.49 0.19
CA PHE A 92 -14.20 0.80 -0.01
C PHE A 92 -14.30 1.22 -1.47
N ILE A 93 -13.25 1.06 -2.28
CA ILE A 93 -13.29 1.35 -3.72
C ILE A 93 -14.37 0.51 -4.41
N ASN A 94 -14.51 -0.76 -4.04
CA ASN A 94 -15.53 -1.64 -4.58
C ASN A 94 -16.95 -1.26 -4.16
N HIS A 95 -17.16 -0.77 -2.94
CA HIS A 95 -18.50 -0.60 -2.35
C HIS A 95 -19.01 0.84 -2.33
N LYS A 96 -18.13 1.84 -2.41
CA LYS A 96 -18.46 3.27 -2.32
C LYS A 96 -18.32 4.02 -3.64
N ASP A 97 -17.83 3.35 -4.68
CA ASP A 97 -17.62 3.90 -6.02
C ASP A 97 -16.91 5.26 -6.04
N MET A 98 -15.89 5.39 -5.20
CA MET A 98 -15.05 6.59 -5.10
C MET A 98 -13.79 6.43 -5.93
N GLU A 99 -13.30 7.55 -6.46
CA GLU A 99 -12.02 7.62 -7.16
C GLU A 99 -10.90 7.10 -6.24
N PRO A 100 -10.09 6.10 -6.68
CA PRO A 100 -9.18 5.38 -5.81
C PRO A 100 -8.17 6.23 -5.05
N VAL A 101 -7.49 7.17 -5.74
CA VAL A 101 -6.46 8.00 -5.09
C VAL A 101 -7.12 8.95 -4.10
N THR A 102 -8.19 9.65 -4.51
CA THR A 102 -8.96 10.52 -3.61
C THR A 102 -9.43 9.79 -2.36
N TYR A 103 -9.87 8.53 -2.49
CA TYR A 103 -10.30 7.76 -1.32
C TYR A 103 -9.15 7.51 -0.35
N VAL A 104 -7.99 7.07 -0.86
CA VAL A 104 -6.83 6.80 0.00
C VAL A 104 -6.26 8.08 0.61
N SER A 105 -6.32 9.20 -0.11
CA SER A 105 -5.98 10.52 0.41
C SER A 105 -6.99 11.07 1.42
N SER A 106 -8.18 10.48 1.52
CA SER A 106 -9.19 10.93 2.50
C SER A 106 -8.90 10.40 3.90
N ASP A 107 -9.34 11.14 4.93
CA ASP A 107 -9.26 10.71 6.33
C ASP A 107 -10.19 9.55 6.69
N ARG A 108 -10.79 8.91 5.68
CA ARG A 108 -11.73 7.78 5.83
C ARG A 108 -11.03 6.43 5.88
N LEU A 109 -9.77 6.36 5.43
CA LEU A 109 -8.97 5.18 5.73
C LEU A 109 -8.73 5.13 7.23
N PRO A 110 -8.86 3.95 7.87
CA PRO A 110 -8.53 3.83 9.27
C PRO A 110 -7.10 4.33 9.43
N GLY A 111 -6.97 5.47 10.13
CA GLY A 111 -5.70 6.05 10.50
C GLY A 111 -5.02 5.10 11.46
N VAL A 112 -4.44 4.02 10.94
CA VAL A 112 -3.61 3.11 11.72
C VAL A 112 -2.29 3.84 11.96
N ILE A 113 -2.36 4.72 12.97
CA ILE A 113 -1.27 5.31 13.74
C ILE A 113 -0.57 6.50 13.04
N THR A 114 -1.22 7.67 13.07
CA THR A 114 -0.52 8.97 12.95
C THR A 114 0.14 9.42 14.25
N ASN A 115 -0.07 8.72 15.36
CA ASN A 115 0.62 9.00 16.63
C ASN A 115 1.65 7.92 16.97
N GLY A 116 2.83 7.97 16.34
CA GLY A 116 3.99 7.25 16.88
C GLY A 116 5.10 6.78 15.93
N CYS A 117 5.00 6.98 14.61
CA CYS A 117 6.00 6.46 13.67
C CYS A 117 6.97 7.53 13.13
N GLN A 118 7.44 8.43 14.00
CA GLN A 118 8.54 9.37 13.65
C GLN A 118 9.94 8.87 14.04
N ARG A 119 10.12 7.66 14.58
CA ARG A 119 11.47 7.14 14.89
C ARG A 119 11.56 5.64 14.70
N SER A 120 12.11 5.21 13.56
CA SER A 120 13.11 4.12 13.47
C SER A 120 13.18 3.61 12.02
N VAL A 121 13.84 4.35 11.14
CA VAL A 121 14.65 3.70 10.10
C VAL A 121 15.97 3.36 10.81
N GLN A 122 15.96 2.31 11.63
CA GLN A 122 17.20 1.77 12.16
C GLN A 122 17.82 0.90 11.06
N LYS A 123 18.97 1.36 10.58
CA LYS A 123 19.92 0.58 9.80
C LYS A 123 20.17 -0.74 10.53
N TYR A 124 19.94 -1.87 9.85
CA TYR A 124 20.49 -3.17 10.23
C TYR A 124 21.76 -3.40 9.42
#